data_AF-A0Z989-F1
#
_entry.id   AF-A0Z989-F1
#
_cell.length_a   1.000
_cell.length_b   1.000
_cell.length_c   1.000
_cell.angle_alpha   90.00
_cell.angle_beta   90.00
_cell.angle_gamma   90.00
#
_symmetry.space_group_name_H-M   'P 1'
#
loop_
_entity.id
_entity.type
_entity.pdbx_description
1 polymer ?
#
loop_
_entity_poly.entity_id
_entity_poly.type
_entity_poly.pdbx_seq_one_letter_code
_entity_poly.pdbx_strand_id
1 'polypeptide(L)'
;MDIGVPIKDLGSYTIEPLRDKILALPEEAWAGNEFRQLEYEVHAHTQSVVLVFTDGHGWPNIEVSKEVGWDLLAEEAVPLMHKF
;
A
#
# COMPACT_ATOMS: atom_id res chain seq x y z
N MET A 1 -15.96 1.27 -19.44
CA MET A 1 -15.13 0.22 -18.82
C MET A 1 -15.94 -1.05 -18.84
N ASP A 2 -15.46 -2.10 -19.50
CA ASP A 2 -16.09 -3.43 -19.47
C ASP A 2 -15.60 -4.15 -18.21
N ILE A 3 -16.49 -4.40 -17.26
CA ILE A 3 -16.16 -5.01 -15.97
C ILE A 3 -15.75 -6.50 -16.15
N GLY A 4 -16.02 -7.10 -17.32
CA GLY A 4 -15.67 -8.49 -17.61
C GLY A 4 -14.27 -8.71 -18.20
N VAL A 5 -13.53 -7.65 -18.57
CA VAL A 5 -12.22 -7.77 -19.24
C VAL A 5 -11.15 -7.11 -18.38
N PRO A 6 -10.15 -7.86 -17.88
CA PRO A 6 -9.01 -7.29 -17.18
C PRO A 6 -8.33 -6.21 -18.04
N ILE A 7 -8.06 -5.06 -17.42
CA ILE A 7 -7.37 -3.94 -18.10
C ILE A 7 -5.94 -4.35 -18.51
N LYS A 8 -5.33 -5.26 -17.74
CA LYS A 8 -4.01 -5.86 -18.00
C LYS A 8 -3.92 -7.21 -17.30
N ASP A 9 -3.46 -8.24 -18.02
CA ASP A 9 -3.02 -9.49 -17.40
C ASP A 9 -1.60 -9.30 -16.84
N LEU A 10 -1.45 -9.50 -15.54
CA LEU A 10 -0.15 -9.38 -14.86
C LEU A 10 0.64 -10.70 -14.95
N GLY A 11 -0.01 -11.83 -15.22
CA GLY A 11 0.60 -13.14 -15.14
C GLY A 11 0.89 -13.58 -13.70
N SER A 12 1.76 -14.57 -13.55
CA SER A 12 2.08 -15.18 -12.25
C SER A 12 3.16 -14.41 -11.50
N TYR A 13 2.92 -14.18 -10.21
CA TYR A 13 3.87 -13.56 -9.28
C TYR A 13 4.22 -14.51 -8.13
N THR A 14 5.49 -14.53 -7.76
CA THR A 14 5.94 -15.04 -6.47
C THR A 14 5.56 -13.99 -5.43
N ILE A 15 4.58 -14.30 -4.59
CA ILE A 15 4.06 -13.37 -3.57
C ILE A 15 4.38 -13.82 -2.16
N GLU A 16 4.90 -15.04 -2.00
CA GLU A 16 5.13 -15.70 -0.73
C GLU A 16 5.98 -14.84 0.23
N PRO A 17 7.11 -14.24 -0.19
CA PRO A 17 7.92 -13.41 0.70
C PRO A 17 7.15 -12.22 1.27
N LEU A 18 6.44 -11.46 0.41
CA LEU A 18 5.64 -10.32 0.84
C LEU A 18 4.45 -10.75 1.70
N ARG A 19 3.73 -11.79 1.29
CA ARG A 19 2.59 -12.34 2.03
C ARG A 19 3.00 -12.75 3.44
N ASP A 20 4.07 -13.52 3.55
CA ASP A 20 4.53 -14.06 4.83
C ASP A 20 5.00 -12.93 5.74
N LYS A 21 5.66 -11.89 5.19
CA LYS A 21 6.05 -10.69 5.94
C LYS A 21 4.83 -9.89 6.44
N ILE A 22 3.79 -9.73 5.61
CA ILE A 22 2.54 -9.07 6.01
C ILE A 22 1.84 -9.84 7.13
N LEU A 23 1.74 -11.17 7.02
CA LEU A 23 1.07 -12.02 8.01
C LEU A 23 1.84 -12.11 9.34
N ALA A 24 3.14 -11.83 9.32
CA ALA A 24 3.99 -11.79 10.51
C ALA A 24 4.02 -10.42 11.20
N LEU A 25 3.38 -9.38 10.63
CA LEU A 25 3.34 -8.07 11.26
C LEU A 25 2.58 -8.14 12.60
N PRO A 26 3.09 -7.48 13.64
CA PRO A 26 2.38 -7.42 14.90
C PRO A 26 1.16 -6.48 14.78
N GLU A 27 0.18 -6.63 15.66
CA GLU A 27 -1.10 -5.91 15.56
C GLU A 27 -0.89 -4.38 15.60
N GLU A 28 0.08 -3.89 16.38
CA GLU A 28 0.42 -2.48 16.48
C GLU A 28 0.88 -1.85 15.14
N ALA A 29 1.42 -2.65 14.21
CA ALA A 29 1.83 -2.14 12.91
C ALA A 29 0.64 -1.61 12.10
N TRP A 30 -0.56 -2.14 12.32
CA TRP A 30 -1.80 -1.73 11.66
C TRP A 30 -2.37 -0.41 12.21
N ALA A 31 -1.90 0.03 13.38
CA ALA A 31 -2.20 1.33 13.98
C ALA A 31 -1.12 2.39 13.69
N GLY A 32 -0.08 2.07 12.91
CA GLY A 32 1.04 2.97 12.63
C GLY A 32 0.69 4.19 11.74
N ASN A 33 -0.49 4.20 11.13
CA ASN A 33 -1.00 5.35 10.38
C ASN A 33 -2.52 5.46 10.60
N GLU A 34 -2.93 6.37 11.49
CA GLU A 34 -4.33 6.67 11.80
C GLU A 34 -4.90 7.85 11.00
N PHE A 35 -4.03 8.57 10.28
CA PHE A 35 -4.42 9.78 9.53
C PHE A 35 -5.61 9.50 8.61
N ARG A 36 -5.62 8.35 7.95
CA ARG A 36 -6.68 8.02 7.01
C ARG A 36 -8.03 7.75 7.69
N GLN A 37 -8.01 7.17 8.88
CA GLN A 37 -9.18 6.83 9.68
C GLN A 37 -9.83 8.09 10.26
N LEU A 38 -9.02 9.12 10.52
CA LEU A 38 -9.47 10.39 11.06
C LEU A 38 -9.98 11.33 9.95
N GLU A 39 -9.28 11.40 8.82
CA GLU A 39 -9.55 12.39 7.77
C GLU A 39 -10.54 11.89 6.69
N TYR A 40 -10.67 10.57 6.51
CA TYR A 40 -11.57 10.00 5.49
C TYR A 40 -12.61 9.09 6.12
N GLU A 41 -13.87 9.51 6.09
CA GLU A 41 -15.02 8.77 6.67
C GLU A 41 -15.09 7.31 6.18
N VAL A 42 -14.79 7.07 4.91
CA VAL A 42 -14.80 5.73 4.30
C VAL A 42 -13.75 4.77 4.88
N HIS A 43 -12.77 5.28 5.61
CA HIS A 43 -11.72 4.50 6.25
C HIS A 43 -11.87 4.36 7.76
N ALA A 44 -12.89 4.95 8.38
CA ALA A 44 -13.09 4.95 9.84
C ALA A 44 -13.12 3.54 10.46
N HIS A 45 -13.52 2.52 9.68
CA HIS A 45 -13.60 1.12 10.12
C HIS A 45 -12.51 0.22 9.52
N THR A 46 -11.45 0.80 8.95
CA THR A 46 -10.36 0.05 8.32
C THR A 46 -9.03 0.44 8.92
N GLN A 47 -8.11 -0.51 9.09
CA GLN A 47 -6.71 -0.25 9.37
C GLN A 47 -5.88 -0.46 8.11
N SER A 48 -4.73 0.18 8.03
CA SER A 48 -3.89 0.13 6.84
C SER A 48 -2.42 0.27 7.22
N VAL A 49 -1.58 -0.59 6.65
CA VAL A 49 -0.14 -0.39 6.64
C VAL A 49 0.21 0.40 5.38
N VAL A 50 0.44 1.70 5.53
CA VAL A 50 0.73 2.60 4.41
C VAL A 50 2.23 2.61 4.14
N LEU A 51 2.65 2.33 2.90
CA LEU A 51 4.06 2.38 2.48
C LEU A 51 4.44 3.76 1.93
N VAL A 52 3.61 4.29 1.03
CA VAL A 52 3.78 5.62 0.42
C VAL A 52 2.47 6.38 0.46
N PHE A 53 2.55 7.70 0.65
CA PHE A 53 1.39 8.57 0.72
C PHE A 53 1.60 9.87 -0.06
N THR A 54 0.49 10.44 -0.55
CA THR A 54 0.40 11.78 -1.11
C THR A 54 -1.01 12.29 -0.90
N ASP A 55 -1.17 13.58 -0.63
CA ASP A 55 -2.48 14.25 -0.54
C ASP A 55 -2.99 14.74 -1.91
N GLY A 56 -2.19 14.56 -2.97
CA GLY A 56 -2.50 14.97 -4.34
C GLY A 56 -2.37 16.49 -4.59
N HIS A 57 -1.97 17.28 -3.60
CA HIS A 57 -1.77 18.72 -3.76
C HIS A 57 -0.51 19.00 -4.60
N GLY A 58 -0.54 20.07 -5.41
CA GLY A 58 0.61 20.49 -6.20
C GLY A 58 0.80 19.79 -7.55
N TRP A 59 -0.19 19.03 -8.04
CA TRP A 59 -0.11 18.38 -9.36
C TRP A 59 0.32 19.35 -10.48
N PRO A 60 1.29 18.97 -11.35
CA PRO A 60 1.90 17.65 -11.48
C PRO A 60 3.09 17.37 -10.53
N ASN A 61 3.55 18.36 -9.77
CA ASN A 61 4.70 18.25 -8.86
C ASN A 61 4.25 17.90 -7.44
N ILE A 62 3.54 16.78 -7.30
CA ILE A 62 3.05 16.30 -6.00
C ILE A 62 4.23 15.88 -5.11
N GLU A 63 4.04 16.02 -3.79
CA GLU A 63 4.93 15.42 -2.82
C GLU A 63 4.48 13.99 -2.50
N VAL A 64 5.43 13.06 -2.44
CA VAL A 64 5.20 11.67 -2.03
C VAL A 64 6.09 11.36 -0.84
N SER A 65 5.48 10.98 0.28
CA SER A 65 6.17 10.57 1.49
C SER A 65 6.28 9.06 1.59
N LYS A 66 7.33 8.60 2.27
CA LYS A 66 7.43 7.23 2.79
C LYS A 66 6.84 7.21 4.18
N GLU A 67 5.90 6.31 4.39
CA GLU A 67 5.18 6.16 5.66
C GLU A 67 5.76 5.00 6.48
N VAL A 68 5.28 4.80 7.70
CA VAL A 68 5.79 3.78 8.65
C VAL A 68 5.85 2.37 8.03
N GLY A 69 4.89 2.02 7.16
CA GLY A 69 4.89 0.73 6.47
C GLY A 69 6.03 0.53 5.48
N TRP A 70 6.70 1.61 5.05
CA TRP A 70 7.86 1.52 4.17
C TRP A 70 8.97 0.68 4.79
N ASP A 71 9.36 0.99 6.02
CA ASP A 71 10.45 0.27 6.71
C ASP A 71 10.08 -1.19 7.00
N LEU A 72 8.78 -1.49 7.10
CA LEU A 72 8.27 -2.83 7.37
C LEU A 72 8.27 -3.72 6.12
N LEU A 73 7.92 -3.18 4.96
CA LEU A 73 7.52 -3.98 3.80
C LEU A 73 8.25 -3.64 2.50
N ALA A 74 8.96 -2.51 2.39
CA ALA A 74 9.51 -2.06 1.12
C ALA A 74 10.49 -3.05 0.49
N GLU A 75 11.29 -3.75 1.29
CA GLU A 75 12.25 -4.75 0.81
C GLU A 75 11.58 -5.84 -0.04
N GLU A 76 10.39 -6.30 0.35
CA GLU A 76 9.65 -7.33 -0.38
C GLU A 76 8.67 -6.75 -1.40
N ALA A 77 8.13 -5.56 -1.13
CA ALA A 77 7.10 -4.94 -1.96
C ALA A 77 7.66 -4.28 -3.23
N VAL A 78 8.78 -3.56 -3.11
CA VAL A 78 9.38 -2.77 -4.20
C VAL A 78 9.81 -3.64 -5.39
N PRO A 79 10.45 -4.82 -5.19
CA PRO A 79 10.78 -5.71 -6.31
C PRO A 79 9.56 -6.18 -7.11
N LEU A 80 8.41 -6.39 -6.45
CA LEU A 80 7.16 -6.77 -7.13
C LEU A 80 6.59 -5.60 -7.93
N MET A 81 6.66 -4.38 -7.40
CA MET A 81 6.19 -3.17 -8.09
C MET A 81 7.00 -2.86 -9.37
N HIS A 82 8.31 -3.11 -9.35
CA HIS A 82 9.21 -2.82 -10.49
C HIS A 82 9.42 -3.99 -11.45
N LYS A 83 8.71 -5.11 -11.29
CA LYS A 83 8.82 -6.25 -12.19
C LYS A 83 8.16 -6.02 -13.56
N PHE A 84 7.69 -4.80 -13.83
CA PHE A 84 6.93 -4.39 -15.01
C PHE A 84 7.63 -3.32 -15.83
#